data_AF-A0AAV9KNQ8-F1
#
_entry.id   AF-A0AAV9KNQ8-F1
#
_cell.length_a   1.000
_cell.length_b   1.000
_cell.length_c   1.000
_cell.angle_alpha   90.00
_cell.angle_beta   90.00
_cell.angle_gamma   90.00
#
_symmetry.space_group_name_H-M   'P 1'
#
loop_
_entity.id
_entity.type
_entity.pdbx_description
1 polymer ?
#
loop_
_entity_poly.entity_id
_entity_poly.type
_entity_poly.pdbx_seq_one_letter_code
_entity_poly.pdbx_strand_id
1 'polypeptide(L)'
;MAIKLLHIVEALKWGSSVQVIQGIWYKNISVRTVVWVANREAPLTSESGILKVIEQGILVLLNGTNSLVWSTNTSRSVQNPVAQLLDSGNLVVKQAGDDNSGNFLWQSFDHPSDTLLPGMKLGWNFVTGREVYLSSWKNEEDPAPGDYTYHCDPSGYPQNILKKGSDVVYRSGPWNGLHFSGAISSRDSPLYTFGIFSSKTEVYFGFNLTSSVITRLTLSQNGALQRWT
;
A
#
# COMPACT_ATOMS: atom_id res chain seq x y z
N MET A 1 13.83 -12.89 -1.42
CA MET A 1 14.55 -12.89 -2.71
C MET A 1 13.66 -12.53 -3.93
N ALA A 2 12.32 -12.45 -3.81
CA ALA A 2 11.42 -12.21 -4.96
C ALA A 2 11.09 -10.73 -5.27
N ILE A 3 11.54 -9.76 -4.47
CA ILE A 3 11.06 -8.37 -4.56
C ILE A 3 12.21 -7.37 -4.85
N LYS A 4 13.35 -7.86 -5.37
CA LYS A 4 14.40 -7.04 -6.05
C LYS A 4 13.92 -6.37 -7.36
N LEU A 5 12.61 -6.26 -7.53
CA LEU A 5 11.94 -6.01 -8.78
C LEU A 5 11.09 -4.76 -8.71
N LEU A 6 11.28 -3.86 -7.75
CA LEU A 6 10.48 -2.64 -7.68
C LEU A 6 11.35 -1.42 -7.98
N HIS A 7 10.78 -0.46 -8.72
CA HIS A 7 11.41 0.81 -9.08
C HIS A 7 10.46 1.96 -8.78
N ILE A 8 11.02 3.15 -8.53
CA ILE A 8 10.29 4.41 -8.39
C ILE A 8 10.23 5.08 -9.76
N VAL A 9 9.06 5.58 -10.15
CA VAL A 9 8.83 6.27 -11.43
C VAL A 9 8.72 7.73 -11.12
N GLU A 10 9.28 8.51 -12.04
CA GLU A 10 9.33 9.95 -12.02
C GLU A 10 8.28 10.60 -12.93
N ALA A 11 7.70 9.85 -13.90
CA ALA A 11 6.45 10.21 -14.57
C ALA A 11 5.71 9.04 -15.24
N LEU A 12 4.39 8.94 -15.07
CA LEU A 12 3.47 8.17 -15.95
C LEU A 12 2.60 9.15 -16.75
N LYS A 13 2.21 8.82 -17.98
CA LYS A 13 1.12 9.49 -18.70
C LYS A 13 -0.06 8.51 -18.72
N TRP A 14 -1.24 8.92 -18.25
CA TRP A 14 -2.47 8.10 -18.26
C TRP A 14 -3.64 8.90 -18.82
N GLY A 15 -4.40 8.31 -19.77
CA GLY A 15 -5.52 8.95 -20.47
C GLY A 15 -5.10 10.01 -21.51
N SER A 16 -6.08 10.82 -21.96
CA SER A 16 -5.89 11.89 -22.96
C SER A 16 -5.30 13.20 -22.37
N SER A 17 -5.26 13.32 -21.05
CA SER A 17 -4.62 14.41 -20.31
C SER A 17 -3.32 13.91 -19.68
N VAL A 18 -2.19 14.59 -19.88
CA VAL A 18 -0.90 14.21 -19.28
C VAL A 18 -0.96 14.41 -17.76
N GLN A 19 -1.34 13.36 -17.01
CA GLN A 19 -1.29 13.35 -15.55
C GLN A 19 -0.08 12.56 -15.08
N VAL A 20 0.86 13.22 -14.40
CA VAL A 20 2.07 12.59 -13.87
C VAL A 20 1.85 12.03 -12.47
N ILE A 21 2.08 10.73 -12.33
CA ILE A 21 1.90 9.98 -11.07
C ILE A 21 3.25 9.40 -10.63
N GLN A 22 3.61 9.65 -9.37
CA GLN A 22 4.75 9.00 -8.73
C GLN A 22 4.29 7.71 -8.06
N GLY A 23 4.90 6.60 -8.44
CA GLY A 23 4.49 5.30 -7.95
C GLY A 23 5.60 4.26 -7.98
N ILE A 24 5.25 3.08 -7.48
CA ILE A 24 6.11 1.90 -7.42
C ILE A 24 5.48 0.82 -8.30
N TRP A 25 6.26 0.16 -9.18
CA TRP A 25 5.81 -0.96 -10.01
C TRP A 25 6.89 -2.04 -10.15
N TYR A 26 6.48 -3.21 -10.64
CA TYR A 26 7.39 -4.31 -10.96
C TYR A 26 8.28 -4.04 -12.18
N LYS A 27 9.58 -3.84 -11.96
CA LYS A 27 10.66 -3.70 -12.93
C LYS A 27 10.72 -4.81 -13.99
N ASN A 28 10.53 -6.07 -13.60
CA ASN A 28 10.76 -7.23 -14.49
C ASN A 28 9.46 -7.86 -15.02
N ILE A 29 8.32 -7.16 -14.93
CA ILE A 29 7.08 -7.60 -15.56
C ILE A 29 6.85 -6.73 -16.80
N SER A 30 6.63 -7.38 -17.96
CA SER A 30 6.46 -6.69 -19.25
C SER A 30 5.27 -5.73 -19.24
N VAL A 31 4.17 -6.13 -18.61
CA VAL A 31 3.01 -5.29 -18.37
C VAL A 31 3.27 -4.46 -17.11
N ARG A 32 3.29 -3.13 -17.27
CA ARG A 32 3.51 -2.19 -16.16
C ARG A 32 2.41 -2.37 -15.10
N THR A 33 2.82 -2.89 -13.95
CA THR A 33 1.91 -3.22 -12.84
C THR A 33 2.25 -2.36 -11.63
N VAL A 34 1.54 -1.23 -11.50
CA VAL A 34 1.70 -0.29 -10.38
C VAL A 34 1.11 -0.92 -9.11
N VAL A 35 1.86 -0.85 -8.01
CA VAL A 35 1.49 -1.44 -6.71
C VAL A 35 1.31 -0.39 -5.62
N TRP A 36 1.75 0.84 -5.86
CA TRP A 36 1.60 1.96 -4.93
C TRP A 36 1.70 3.29 -5.68
N VAL A 37 0.92 4.29 -5.25
CA VAL A 37 0.89 5.64 -5.81
C VAL A 37 0.95 6.68 -4.68
N ALA A 38 1.88 7.64 -4.76
CA ALA A 38 2.03 8.70 -3.75
C ALA A 38 0.90 9.75 -3.83
N ASN A 39 0.71 10.33 -5.01
CA ASN A 39 -0.10 11.53 -5.22
C ASN A 39 -1.45 11.21 -5.89
N ARG A 40 -2.10 10.13 -5.46
CA ARG A 40 -3.34 9.64 -6.09
C ARG A 40 -4.50 10.64 -6.06
N GLU A 41 -4.53 11.52 -5.06
CA GLU A 41 -5.57 12.56 -4.91
C GLU A 41 -5.15 13.91 -5.51
N ALA A 42 -3.87 14.05 -5.83
CA ALA A 42 -3.27 15.29 -6.33
C ALA A 42 -2.37 14.98 -7.54
N PRO A 43 -2.97 14.57 -8.68
CA PRO A 43 -2.20 14.29 -9.89
C PRO A 43 -1.46 15.54 -10.37
N LEU A 44 -0.25 15.35 -10.88
CA LEU A 44 0.52 16.45 -11.45
C LEU A 44 -0.04 16.85 -12.80
N THR A 45 -0.27 18.15 -12.98
CA THR A 45 -0.66 18.76 -14.25
C THR A 45 0.54 19.12 -15.13
N SER A 46 1.75 19.16 -14.55
CA SER A 46 3.00 19.36 -15.28
C SER A 46 3.58 18.04 -15.77
N GLU A 47 4.33 18.08 -16.88
CA GLU A 47 4.99 16.90 -17.45
C GLU A 47 6.15 16.35 -16.59
N SER A 48 6.56 17.07 -15.54
CA SER A 48 7.62 16.67 -14.63
C SER A 48 7.23 16.86 -13.16
N GLY A 49 7.77 15.97 -12.33
CA GLY A 49 7.70 16.06 -10.87
C GLY A 49 8.93 15.45 -10.21
N ILE A 50 9.35 16.01 -9.08
CA ILE A 50 10.53 15.55 -8.33
C ILE A 50 10.07 15.06 -6.97
N LEU A 51 10.35 13.79 -6.68
CA LEU A 51 10.18 13.20 -5.35
C LEU A 51 11.51 13.26 -4.61
N LYS A 52 11.58 13.96 -3.48
CA LYS A 52 12.82 14.07 -2.68
C LYS A 52 12.53 14.13 -1.19
N VAL A 53 13.53 13.77 -0.39
CA VAL A 53 13.50 13.98 1.07
C VAL A 53 14.15 15.32 1.41
N ILE A 54 13.54 16.09 2.31
CA ILE A 54 14.11 17.35 2.83
C ILE A 54 14.67 17.14 4.25
N GLU A 55 15.48 18.08 4.75
CA GLU A 55 16.25 17.96 6.00
C GLU A 55 15.43 17.54 7.22
N GLN A 56 14.13 17.86 7.27
CA GLN A 56 13.23 17.45 8.35
C GLN A 56 12.84 15.97 8.31
N GLY A 57 13.28 15.21 7.30
CA GLY A 57 12.86 13.83 7.07
C GLY A 57 11.47 13.72 6.45
N ILE A 58 11.03 14.76 5.74
CA ILE A 58 9.74 14.80 5.04
C ILE A 58 10.00 14.43 3.58
N LEU A 59 9.22 13.49 3.05
CA LEU A 59 9.23 13.18 1.63
C LEU A 59 8.25 14.12 0.93
N VAL A 60 8.73 14.87 -0.05
CA VAL A 60 7.94 15.87 -0.78
C VAL A 60 7.94 15.56 -2.28
N LEU A 61 6.78 15.79 -2.90
CA LEU A 61 6.61 15.83 -4.34
C LEU A 61 6.45 17.28 -4.78
N LEU A 62 7.36 17.74 -5.62
CA LEU A 62 7.33 19.06 -6.24
C LEU A 62 6.96 18.92 -7.73
N ASN A 63 6.19 19.87 -8.26
CA ASN A 63 5.91 19.95 -9.69
C ASN A 63 7.06 20.63 -10.48
N GLY A 64 6.89 20.78 -11.79
CA GLY A 64 7.88 21.42 -12.66
C GLY A 64 8.20 22.89 -12.34
N THR A 65 7.38 23.57 -11.51
CA THR A 65 7.63 24.94 -11.02
C THR A 65 8.14 24.99 -9.59
N ASN A 66 8.58 23.85 -9.02
CA ASN A 66 8.98 23.68 -7.62
C ASN A 66 7.86 23.95 -6.60
N SER A 67 6.59 23.95 -7.01
CA SER A 67 5.46 24.06 -6.08
C SER A 67 5.19 22.71 -5.42
N LEU A 68 4.87 22.73 -4.13
CA LEU A 68 4.54 21.53 -3.35
C LEU A 68 3.18 20.97 -3.80
N VAL A 69 3.17 19.67 -4.14
CA VAL A 69 1.95 18.95 -4.57
C VAL A 69 1.52 17.92 -3.54
N TRP A 70 2.48 17.23 -2.93
CA TRP A 70 2.21 16.23 -1.91
C TRP A 70 3.39 16.14 -0.94
N SER A 71 3.12 15.81 0.33
CA SER A 71 4.15 15.54 1.32
C SER A 71 3.70 14.50 2.33
N THR A 72 4.66 13.80 2.91
CA THR A 72 4.40 12.96 4.08
C THR A 72 4.21 13.81 5.33
N ASN A 73 3.53 13.25 6.33
CA ASN A 73 3.51 13.80 7.67
C ASN A 73 4.45 12.95 8.53
N THR A 74 5.44 13.58 9.15
CA THR A 74 6.40 12.93 10.06
C THR A 74 6.34 13.59 11.42
N SER A 75 6.38 12.79 12.48
CA SER A 75 6.26 13.27 13.86
C SER A 75 7.59 13.67 14.49
N ARG A 76 8.71 13.33 13.85
CA ARG A 76 10.07 13.62 14.34
C ARG A 76 11.01 13.88 13.16
N SER A 77 12.09 14.60 13.43
CA SER A 77 13.18 14.84 12.49
C SER A 77 14.42 14.01 12.84
N VAL A 78 15.34 13.89 11.89
CA VAL A 78 16.64 13.23 12.05
C VAL A 78 17.71 14.06 11.34
N GLN A 79 18.99 13.82 11.62
CA GLN A 79 20.07 14.66 11.10
C GLN A 79 20.41 14.39 9.63
N ASN A 80 20.30 13.14 9.18
CA ASN A 80 20.63 12.76 7.81
C ASN A 80 19.53 11.86 7.24
N PRO A 81 18.37 12.43 6.89
CA PRO A 81 17.24 11.65 6.39
C PRO A 81 17.51 11.13 4.98
N VAL A 82 17.16 9.88 4.74
CA VAL A 82 17.22 9.23 3.43
C VAL A 82 15.88 8.57 3.11
N ALA A 83 15.50 8.59 1.83
CA ALA A 83 14.41 7.78 1.31
C ALA A 83 15.00 6.51 0.68
N GLN A 84 14.47 5.34 1.03
CA GLN A 84 14.95 4.06 0.54
C GLN A 84 13.78 3.15 0.16
N LEU A 85 13.80 2.62 -1.06
CA LEU A 85 12.90 1.53 -1.44
C LEU A 85 13.52 0.21 -0.97
N LEU A 86 12.88 -0.44 0.00
CA LEU A 86 13.33 -1.72 0.54
C LEU A 86 13.05 -2.86 -0.43
N ASP A 87 13.78 -3.95 -0.25
CA ASP A 87 13.55 -5.22 -0.94
C ASP A 87 12.15 -5.79 -0.69
N SER A 88 11.33 -5.28 0.25
CA SER A 88 9.92 -5.67 0.40
C SER A 88 8.96 -4.89 -0.50
N GLY A 89 9.45 -3.84 -1.16
CA GLY A 89 8.62 -2.84 -1.83
C GLY A 89 8.16 -1.69 -0.94
N ASN A 90 8.52 -1.72 0.34
CA ASN A 90 8.23 -0.61 1.24
C ASN A 90 9.21 0.54 0.98
N LEU A 91 8.70 1.66 0.45
CA LEU A 91 9.41 2.93 0.44
C LEU A 91 9.39 3.53 1.85
N VAL A 92 10.56 3.75 2.43
CA VAL A 92 10.72 4.25 3.79
C VAL A 92 11.53 5.52 3.82
N VAL A 93 11.24 6.39 4.79
CA VAL A 93 12.09 7.52 5.15
C VAL A 93 12.71 7.25 6.52
N LYS A 94 14.02 7.37 6.64
CA LYS A 94 14.76 6.99 7.86
C LYS A 94 16.07 7.75 8.00
N GLN A 95 16.73 7.65 9.16
CA GLN A 95 18.10 8.12 9.34
C GLN A 95 19.07 7.25 8.54
N ALA A 96 20.01 7.86 7.82
CA ALA A 96 21.06 7.16 7.12
C ALA A 96 21.85 6.26 8.09
N GLY A 97 22.01 4.98 7.73
CA GLY A 97 22.70 3.98 8.55
C GLY A 97 21.85 3.36 9.67
N ASP A 98 20.59 3.78 9.87
CA ASP A 98 19.66 3.10 10.77
C ASP A 98 18.77 2.13 9.98
N ASP A 99 18.99 0.83 10.16
CA ASP A 99 18.18 -0.23 9.54
C ASP A 99 17.06 -0.74 10.46
N ASN A 100 16.90 -0.16 11.65
CA ASN A 100 15.83 -0.56 12.55
C ASN A 100 14.47 -0.08 12.03
N SER A 101 13.61 -1.03 11.64
CA SER A 101 12.25 -0.73 11.16
C SER A 101 11.37 0.01 12.16
N GLY A 102 11.60 -0.15 13.47
CA GLY A 102 10.90 0.62 14.50
C GLY A 102 11.26 2.11 14.50
N ASN A 103 12.36 2.47 13.84
CA ASN A 103 12.89 3.82 13.73
C ASN A 103 12.67 4.43 12.35
N PHE A 104 11.71 3.94 11.57
CA PHE A 104 11.29 4.67 10.37
C PHE A 104 10.53 5.96 10.74
N LEU A 105 10.69 7.00 9.94
CA LEU A 105 9.96 8.27 10.06
C LEU A 105 8.63 8.20 9.32
N TRP A 106 8.63 7.48 8.21
CA TRP A 106 7.48 7.25 7.36
C TRP A 106 7.69 5.98 6.55
N GLN A 107 6.60 5.29 6.21
CA GLN A 107 6.63 4.14 5.33
C GLN A 107 5.39 4.05 4.45
N SER A 108 5.59 3.68 3.18
CA SER A 108 4.52 3.51 2.19
C SER A 108 3.53 2.41 2.57
N PHE A 109 3.97 1.40 3.33
CA PHE A 109 3.12 0.29 3.77
C PHE A 109 1.99 0.73 4.71
N ASP A 110 2.13 1.88 5.39
CA ASP A 110 1.05 2.46 6.21
C ASP A 110 0.05 3.28 5.37
N HIS A 111 0.36 3.51 4.09
CA HIS A 111 -0.42 4.31 3.15
C HIS A 111 -0.66 3.54 1.83
N PRO A 112 -1.30 2.36 1.88
CA PRO A 112 -1.57 1.57 0.67
C PRO A 112 -2.45 2.31 -0.33
N SER A 113 -2.41 1.85 -1.58
CA SER A 113 -3.39 2.23 -2.62
C SER A 113 -4.47 1.14 -2.73
N ASP A 114 -4.54 0.46 -3.86
CA ASP A 114 -5.47 -0.64 -4.14
C ASP A 114 -4.86 -2.03 -3.89
N THR A 115 -3.58 -2.09 -3.55
CA THR A 115 -2.78 -3.31 -3.56
C THR A 115 -2.16 -3.61 -2.19
N LEU A 116 -2.24 -4.87 -1.77
CA LEU A 116 -1.55 -5.44 -0.62
C LEU A 116 -0.40 -6.35 -1.10
N LEU A 117 0.81 -5.99 -0.72
CA LEU A 117 2.04 -6.75 -0.94
C LEU A 117 2.37 -7.67 0.25
N PRO A 118 3.23 -8.69 0.07
CA PRO A 118 3.70 -9.50 1.19
C PRO A 118 4.34 -8.65 2.29
N GLY A 119 4.02 -8.95 3.55
CA GLY A 119 4.52 -8.22 4.72
C GLY A 119 3.79 -6.92 5.05
N MET A 120 2.84 -6.47 4.22
CA MET A 120 1.95 -5.36 4.57
C MET A 120 0.92 -5.79 5.62
N LYS A 121 0.46 -4.82 6.43
CA LYS A 121 -0.55 -5.00 7.46
C LYS A 121 -1.81 -4.21 7.11
N LEU A 122 -2.91 -4.90 6.86
CA LEU A 122 -4.22 -4.30 6.61
C LEU A 122 -5.05 -4.37 7.89
N GLY A 123 -5.26 -3.26 8.59
CA GLY A 123 -6.10 -3.23 9.80
C GLY A 123 -5.78 -2.08 10.73
N TRP A 124 -6.04 -2.27 12.01
CA TRP A 124 -6.00 -1.23 13.03
C TRP A 124 -4.73 -1.28 13.86
N ASN A 125 -4.09 -0.14 14.02
CA ASN A 125 -3.13 0.13 15.07
C ASN A 125 -3.82 0.93 16.18
N PHE A 126 -4.05 0.31 17.33
CA PHE A 126 -4.76 0.91 18.45
C PHE A 126 -3.90 1.92 19.24
N VAL A 127 -2.57 1.88 19.07
CA VAL A 127 -1.66 2.85 19.69
C VAL A 127 -1.73 4.18 18.94
N THR A 128 -1.73 4.15 17.61
CA THR A 128 -1.80 5.37 16.78
C THR A 128 -3.24 5.79 16.46
N GLY A 129 -4.23 4.92 16.72
CA GLY A 129 -5.64 5.16 16.39
C GLY A 129 -5.92 5.14 14.89
N ARG A 130 -5.04 4.52 14.09
CA ARG A 130 -5.09 4.56 12.63
C ARG A 130 -5.44 3.21 12.03
N GLU A 131 -6.32 3.23 11.04
CA GLU A 131 -6.59 2.11 10.15
C GLU A 131 -5.75 2.19 8.87
N VAL A 132 -5.24 1.04 8.45
CA VAL A 132 -4.65 0.78 7.14
C VAL A 132 -5.61 -0.11 6.36
N TYR A 133 -6.16 0.40 5.26
CA TYR A 133 -7.14 -0.30 4.42
C TYR A 133 -6.82 -0.10 2.94
N LEU A 134 -7.30 -0.96 2.04
CA LEU A 134 -7.14 -0.75 0.59
C LEU A 134 -8.27 0.10 0.06
N SER A 135 -7.99 0.98 -0.90
CA SER A 135 -9.03 1.61 -1.71
C SER A 135 -8.76 1.42 -3.19
N SER A 136 -9.78 0.98 -3.92
CA SER A 136 -9.75 0.79 -5.36
C SER A 136 -9.31 2.04 -6.10
N TRP A 137 -8.82 1.88 -7.31
CA TRP A 137 -8.74 2.98 -8.27
C TRP A 137 -10.13 3.34 -8.76
N LYS A 138 -10.32 4.60 -9.18
CA LYS A 138 -11.59 5.10 -9.69
C LYS A 138 -11.97 4.39 -10.98
N ASN A 139 -10.99 4.14 -11.85
CA ASN A 139 -11.12 3.29 -13.03
C ASN A 139 -9.73 2.79 -13.47
N GLU A 140 -9.65 2.10 -14.60
CA GLU A 140 -8.40 1.51 -15.10
C GLU A 140 -7.34 2.57 -15.43
N GLU A 141 -7.74 3.81 -15.70
CA GLU A 141 -6.86 4.91 -16.12
C GLU A 141 -6.63 5.98 -15.05
N ASP A 142 -7.44 6.01 -13.98
CA ASP A 142 -7.41 7.04 -12.94
C ASP A 142 -7.19 6.39 -11.56
N PRO A 143 -5.98 6.53 -10.96
CA PRO A 143 -5.64 5.94 -9.67
C PRO A 143 -6.24 6.69 -8.47
N ALA A 144 -6.99 7.77 -8.70
CA ALA A 144 -7.75 8.43 -7.65
C ALA A 144 -8.59 7.41 -6.86
N PRO A 145 -8.89 7.66 -5.58
CA PRO A 145 -9.76 6.80 -4.80
C PRO A 145 -11.09 6.52 -5.51
N GLY A 146 -11.35 5.24 -5.77
CA GLY A 146 -12.63 4.72 -6.24
C GLY A 146 -13.60 4.43 -5.10
N ASP A 147 -14.77 3.89 -5.46
CA ASP A 147 -15.88 3.70 -4.51
C ASP A 147 -15.68 2.53 -3.54
N TYR A 148 -14.78 1.59 -3.86
CA TYR A 148 -14.62 0.36 -3.10
C TYR A 148 -13.42 0.43 -2.14
N THR A 149 -13.64 -0.02 -0.91
CA THR A 149 -12.61 -0.13 0.13
C THR A 149 -12.63 -1.50 0.81
N TYR A 150 -11.46 -2.01 1.18
CA TYR A 150 -11.30 -3.31 1.83
C TYR A 150 -10.57 -3.17 3.17
N HIS A 151 -11.24 -3.63 4.22
CA HIS A 151 -10.90 -3.38 5.62
C HIS A 151 -10.68 -4.68 6.38
N CYS A 152 -9.89 -4.62 7.45
CA CYS A 152 -9.87 -5.64 8.50
C CYS A 152 -10.58 -5.07 9.73
N ASP A 153 -11.84 -5.47 9.92
CA ASP A 153 -12.68 -5.04 11.04
C ASP A 153 -12.33 -5.84 12.29
N PRO A 154 -11.89 -5.19 13.38
CA PRO A 154 -11.54 -5.86 14.63
C PRO A 154 -12.75 -6.16 15.52
N SER A 155 -13.95 -5.70 15.16
CA SER A 155 -15.14 -5.77 16.02
C SER A 155 -15.61 -7.21 16.28
N GLY A 156 -15.75 -7.57 17.55
CA GLY A 156 -16.16 -8.92 17.97
C GLY A 156 -15.10 -9.96 17.59
N TYR A 157 -15.39 -10.80 16.60
CA TYR A 157 -14.38 -11.66 16.00
C TYR A 157 -13.86 -11.02 14.71
N PRO A 158 -12.55 -10.74 14.62
CA PRO A 158 -11.99 -10.05 13.47
C PRO A 158 -12.34 -10.70 12.13
N GLN A 159 -12.69 -9.86 11.16
CA GLN A 159 -13.11 -10.27 9.82
C GLN A 159 -12.69 -9.22 8.80
N ASN A 160 -12.63 -9.61 7.53
CA ASN A 160 -12.43 -8.66 6.46
C ASN A 160 -13.76 -8.21 5.85
N ILE A 161 -13.86 -6.93 5.53
CA ILE A 161 -15.07 -6.29 5.03
C ILE A 161 -14.74 -5.51 3.76
N LEU A 162 -15.51 -5.78 2.70
CA LEU A 162 -15.52 -4.95 1.50
C LEU A 162 -16.72 -4.00 1.57
N LYS A 163 -16.46 -2.72 1.33
CA LYS A 163 -17.48 -1.68 1.29
C LYS A 163 -17.51 -1.02 -0.08
N LYS A 164 -18.69 -0.50 -0.45
CA LYS A 164 -18.88 0.49 -1.52
C LYS A 164 -19.42 1.75 -0.86
N GLY A 165 -18.61 2.80 -0.75
CA GLY A 165 -18.92 3.93 0.12
C GLY A 165 -19.12 3.47 1.57
N SER A 166 -20.29 3.77 2.16
CA SER A 166 -20.65 3.31 3.51
C SER A 166 -21.18 1.87 3.57
N ASP A 167 -21.61 1.32 2.43
CA ASP A 167 -22.39 0.09 2.39
C ASP A 167 -21.49 -1.13 2.38
N VAL A 168 -21.75 -2.08 3.28
CA VAL A 168 -21.04 -3.36 3.29
C VAL A 168 -21.58 -4.27 2.20
N VAL A 169 -20.77 -4.56 1.20
CA VAL A 169 -21.15 -5.41 0.05
C VAL A 169 -20.67 -6.85 0.20
N TYR A 170 -19.62 -7.10 0.99
CA TYR A 170 -19.13 -8.44 1.29
C TYR A 170 -18.49 -8.50 2.68
N ARG A 171 -18.66 -9.65 3.34
CA ARG A 171 -17.99 -10.00 4.59
C ARG A 171 -17.31 -11.35 4.41
N SER A 172 -16.03 -11.43 4.77
CA SER A 172 -15.34 -12.72 4.80
C SER A 172 -15.88 -13.64 5.90
N GLY A 173 -16.56 -13.08 6.91
CA GLY A 173 -16.84 -13.73 8.17
C GLY A 173 -15.57 -13.84 9.04
N PRO A 174 -15.74 -14.22 10.33
CA PRO A 174 -14.63 -14.35 11.27
C PRO A 174 -13.49 -15.26 10.81
N TRP A 175 -12.26 -14.89 11.16
CA TRP A 175 -11.08 -15.74 11.06
C TRP A 175 -11.11 -16.84 12.13
N ASN A 176 -11.03 -18.11 11.72
CA ASN A 176 -11.05 -19.26 12.65
C ASN A 176 -9.65 -19.83 12.97
N GLY A 177 -8.59 -19.16 12.54
CA GLY A 177 -7.21 -19.66 12.66
C GLY A 177 -6.68 -20.36 11.40
N LEU A 178 -7.55 -20.77 10.48
CA LEU A 178 -7.20 -21.48 9.25
C LEU A 178 -7.75 -20.76 8.00
N HIS A 179 -9.00 -20.33 8.04
CA HIS A 179 -9.69 -19.64 6.96
C HIS A 179 -10.74 -18.67 7.51
N PHE A 180 -11.28 -17.84 6.62
CA PHE A 180 -12.45 -17.04 6.95
C PHE A 180 -13.72 -17.88 6.75
N SER A 181 -14.64 -17.84 7.71
CA SER A 181 -15.87 -18.66 7.70
C SER A 181 -16.77 -18.48 6.47
N GLY A 182 -16.80 -17.29 5.87
CA GLY A 182 -17.51 -16.96 4.64
C GLY A 182 -16.65 -17.04 3.37
N ALA A 183 -15.39 -17.47 3.47
CA ALA A 183 -14.49 -17.64 2.33
C ALA A 183 -13.99 -19.09 2.25
N ILE A 184 -14.87 -19.99 1.80
CA ILE A 184 -14.64 -21.45 1.70
C ILE A 184 -13.42 -21.79 0.81
N SER A 185 -13.00 -20.87 -0.07
CA SER A 185 -11.91 -21.08 -1.02
C SER A 185 -10.52 -20.62 -0.55
N SER A 186 -10.34 -20.17 0.69
CA SER A 186 -9.01 -19.79 1.18
C SER A 186 -8.23 -21.06 1.58
N ARG A 187 -7.81 -21.82 0.56
CA ARG A 187 -7.02 -23.05 0.71
C ARG A 187 -5.59 -22.70 1.12
N ASP A 188 -4.97 -23.60 1.87
CA ASP A 188 -3.53 -23.59 2.10
C ASP A 188 -2.79 -23.53 0.76
N SER A 189 -1.85 -22.59 0.64
CA SER A 189 -0.98 -22.47 -0.51
C SER A 189 0.46 -22.77 -0.09
N PRO A 190 1.22 -23.57 -0.86
CA PRO A 190 2.65 -23.74 -0.59
C PRO A 190 3.46 -22.45 -0.86
N LEU A 191 2.83 -21.42 -1.44
CA LEU A 191 3.48 -20.19 -1.89
C LEU A 191 3.43 -19.06 -0.85
N TYR A 192 2.43 -19.06 0.03
CA TYR A 192 2.24 -18.01 1.02
C TYR A 192 1.42 -18.48 2.22
N THR A 193 1.63 -17.82 3.36
CA THR A 193 0.76 -17.90 4.54
C THR A 193 -0.02 -16.60 4.68
N PHE A 194 -1.25 -16.67 5.17
CA PHE A 194 -2.10 -15.50 5.41
C PHE A 194 -2.94 -15.70 6.67
N GLY A 195 -3.45 -14.62 7.22
CA GLY A 195 -4.37 -14.69 8.35
C GLY A 195 -4.62 -13.34 9.00
N ILE A 196 -5.39 -13.38 10.09
CA ILE A 196 -5.51 -12.25 11.01
C ILE A 196 -4.57 -12.45 12.18
N PHE A 197 -3.82 -11.40 12.47
CA PHE A 197 -2.93 -11.29 13.61
C PHE A 197 -3.53 -10.28 14.59
N SER A 198 -3.66 -10.68 15.85
CA SER A 198 -4.31 -9.88 16.89
C SER A 198 -3.43 -9.79 18.13
N SER A 199 -3.33 -8.59 18.68
CA SER A 199 -2.61 -8.28 19.91
C SER A 199 -3.34 -7.15 20.65
N LYS A 200 -2.81 -6.72 21.81
CA LYS A 200 -3.34 -5.57 22.53
C LYS A 200 -3.15 -4.24 21.79
N THR A 201 -2.22 -4.17 20.85
CA THR A 201 -1.81 -2.91 20.20
C THR A 201 -2.26 -2.82 18.74
N GLU A 202 -2.53 -3.96 18.09
CA GLU A 202 -2.93 -4.00 16.68
C GLU A 202 -3.75 -5.25 16.35
N VAL A 203 -4.63 -5.12 15.36
CA VAL A 203 -5.32 -6.22 14.67
C VAL A 203 -5.20 -5.98 13.19
N TYR A 204 -4.67 -6.94 12.45
CA TYR A 204 -4.52 -6.80 11.00
C TYR A 204 -4.60 -8.13 10.26
N PHE A 205 -5.08 -8.04 9.03
CA PHE A 205 -4.93 -9.05 8.00
C PHE A 205 -3.61 -8.85 7.25
N GLY A 206 -2.88 -9.93 7.00
CA GLY A 206 -1.64 -9.89 6.25
C GLY A 206 -1.29 -11.23 5.65
N PHE A 207 -0.30 -11.24 4.76
CA PHE A 207 0.24 -12.47 4.20
C PHE A 207 1.75 -12.36 3.96
N ASN A 208 2.45 -13.50 4.02
CA ASN A 208 3.89 -13.62 3.81
C ASN A 208 4.19 -14.72 2.79
N LEU A 209 5.26 -14.55 2.04
CA LEU A 209 5.73 -15.55 1.08
C LEU A 209 6.47 -16.69 1.78
N THR A 210 6.21 -17.92 1.35
CA THR A 210 6.99 -19.11 1.72
C THR A 210 7.87 -19.62 0.58
N SER A 211 7.69 -19.07 -0.63
CA SER A 211 8.50 -19.37 -1.81
C SER A 211 8.92 -18.09 -2.55
N SER A 212 9.85 -18.22 -3.49
CA SER A 212 10.35 -17.09 -4.30
C SER A 212 9.42 -16.74 -5.47
N VAL A 213 8.13 -16.56 -5.21
CA VAL A 213 7.13 -16.11 -6.20
C VAL A 213 6.75 -14.64 -5.98
N ILE A 214 6.28 -13.98 -7.04
CA ILE A 214 5.65 -12.66 -6.93
C ILE A 214 4.17 -12.89 -6.71
N THR A 215 3.59 -12.38 -5.62
CA THR A 215 2.14 -12.36 -5.47
C THR A 215 1.68 -11.08 -4.79
N ARG A 216 0.47 -10.64 -5.14
CA ARG A 216 -0.20 -9.47 -4.57
C ARG A 216 -1.70 -9.73 -4.48
N LEU A 217 -2.36 -9.03 -3.57
CA LEU A 217 -3.82 -8.86 -3.59
C LEU A 217 -4.14 -7.46 -4.09
N THR A 218 -5.07 -7.32 -5.02
CA THR A 218 -5.47 -6.01 -5.56
C THR A 218 -6.98 -5.90 -5.59
N LEU A 219 -7.48 -4.76 -5.13
CA LEU A 219 -8.88 -4.39 -5.13
C LEU A 219 -9.20 -3.60 -6.40
N SER A 220 -9.94 -4.22 -7.32
CA SER A 220 -10.30 -3.56 -8.57
C SER A 220 -11.35 -2.46 -8.38
N GLN A 221 -11.48 -1.60 -9.40
CA GLN A 221 -12.51 -0.56 -9.52
C GLN A 221 -13.95 -1.10 -9.48
N ASN A 222 -14.13 -2.40 -9.74
CA ASN A 222 -15.43 -3.07 -9.69
C ASN A 222 -15.70 -3.76 -8.34
N GLY A 223 -14.83 -3.58 -7.34
CA GLY A 223 -14.98 -4.19 -6.02
C GLY A 223 -14.58 -5.66 -5.97
N ALA A 224 -13.75 -6.14 -6.89
CA ALA A 224 -13.22 -7.50 -6.83
C ALA A 224 -11.83 -7.49 -6.19
N LEU A 225 -11.68 -8.17 -5.04
CA LEU A 225 -10.37 -8.43 -4.46
C LEU A 225 -9.77 -9.70 -5.09
N GLN A 226 -8.67 -9.55 -5.82
CA GLN A 226 -8.07 -10.63 -6.61
C GLN A 226 -6.63 -10.88 -6.20
N ARG A 227 -6.24 -12.16 -6.14
CA ARG A 227 -4.84 -12.56 -5.99
C ARG A 227 -4.20 -12.75 -7.35
N TRP A 228 -3.06 -12.11 -7.55
CA TRP A 228 -2.19 -12.29 -8.71
C TRP A 228 -0.94 -13.05 -8.27
N THR A 229 -0.50 -14.04 -9.05
CA THR A 229 0.72 -14.85 -8.82
C THR A 229 1.49 -14.97 -10.13
#